data_AF-A0A7C2MJQ1-F1
#
_entry.id   AF-A0A7C2MJQ1-F1
#
_cell.length_a   1.000
_cell.length_b   1.000
_cell.length_c   1.000
_cell.angle_alpha   90.00
_cell.angle_beta   90.00
_cell.angle_gamma   90.00
#
_symmetry.space_group_name_H-M   'P 1'
#
loop_
_entity.id
_entity.type
_entity.pdbx_description
1 polymer ?
#
loop_
_entity_poly.entity_id
_entity_poly.type
_entity_poly.pdbx_seq_one_letter_code
_entity_poly.pdbx_strand_id
1 'polypeptide(L)' 'MDAIDWKLIMQLQSDGRTTFKDLGEAIGFTSLGAKKRVDKLVKKGIIAFLP' A
#
# COMPACT_ATOMS: atom_id res chain seq x y z
N MET A 1 -8.20 9.36 -3.60
CA MET A 1 -7.83 8.27 -2.67
C MET A 1 -9.07 7.88 -1.93
N ASP A 2 -9.17 6.63 -1.50
CA ASP A 2 -10.24 6.16 -0.62
C ASP A 2 -9.68 5.77 0.76
N ALA A 3 -10.54 5.31 1.67
CA ALA A 3 -10.13 4.87 3.01
C ALA A 3 -9.17 3.66 2.98
N ILE A 4 -9.20 2.84 1.92
CA ILE A 4 -8.29 1.70 1.76
C ILE A 4 -6.89 2.19 1.39
N ASP A 5 -6.79 3.18 0.52
CA ASP A 5 -5.51 3.82 0.18
C ASP A 5 -4.85 4.44 1.43
N TRP A 6 -5.64 5.07 2.31
CA TRP A 6 -5.14 5.59 3.59
C TRP A 6 -4.62 4.49 4.52
N LYS A 7 -5.32 3.36 4.65
CA LYS A 7 -4.84 2.23 5.45
C LYS A 7 -3.50 1.70 4.94
N LEU A 8 -3.35 1.55 3.62
CA LEU A 8 -2.08 1.12 3.02
C LEU A 8 -0.94 2.10 3.34
N ILE A 9 -1.19 3.40 3.25
CA ILE A 9 -0.20 4.44 3.57
C ILE A 9 0.21 4.34 5.04
N MET A 10 -0.74 4.21 5.96
CA MET A 10 -0.44 4.10 7.39
C MET A 10 0.41 2.87 7.70
N GLN A 11 0.11 1.72 7.09
CA GLN A 11 0.91 0.50 7.25
C GLN A 11 2.34 0.70 6.72
N LEU A 12 2.47 1.21 5.49
CA LEU A 12 3.78 1.45 4.86
C LEU A 12 4.61 2.54 5.55
N GLN A 13 3.97 3.55 6.15
CA GLN A 13 4.65 4.55 6.97
C GLN A 13 5.17 3.95 8.29
N SER A 14 4.45 2.99 8.86
CA SER A 14 4.91 2.27 10.06
C SER A 14 6.04 1.30 9.72
N ASP A 15 5.93 0.56 8.62
CA ASP A 15 6.97 -0.34 8.12
C ASP A 15 6.94 -0.42 6.57
N GLY A 16 7.87 0.27 5.93
CA GLY A 16 8.00 0.28 4.47
C GLY A 16 8.41 -1.06 3.87
N ARG A 17 8.81 -2.04 4.69
CA ARG A 17 9.18 -3.40 4.24
C ARG A 17 8.01 -4.38 4.30
N THR A 18 6.84 -3.96 4.80
CA THR A 18 5.65 -4.83 4.87
C THR A 18 5.34 -5.43 3.50
N THR A 19 5.10 -6.74 3.45
CA THR A 19 4.89 -7.43 2.19
C THR A 19 3.51 -7.10 1.60
N PHE A 20 3.34 -7.24 0.28
CA PHE A 20 2.01 -7.08 -0.33
C PHE A 20 0.98 -8.10 0.17
N LYS A 21 1.43 -9.25 0.67
CA LYS A 21 0.55 -10.23 1.29
C LYS A 21 -0.04 -9.68 2.57
N ASP A 22 0.81 -9.21 3.48
CA ASP A 22 0.38 -8.68 4.77
C ASP A 22 -0.44 -7.39 4.59
N LEU A 23 -0.06 -6.53 3.63
CA LEU A 23 -0.86 -5.37 3.25
C LEU A 23 -2.26 -5.79 2.78
N GLY A 24 -2.36 -6.82 1.94
CA GLY A 24 -3.63 -7.37 1.46
C GLY A 24 -4.52 -7.85 2.61
N GLU A 25 -3.95 -8.65 3.51
CA GLU A 25 -4.64 -9.13 4.71
C GLU A 25 -5.16 -7.95 5.57
N ALA A 26 -4.34 -6.92 5.79
CA ALA A 26 -4.69 -5.75 6.58
C ALA A 26 -5.85 -4.91 6.01
N ILE A 27 -6.06 -4.94 4.69
CA ILE A 27 -7.16 -4.20 4.04
C ILE A 27 -8.34 -5.09 3.63
N GLY A 28 -8.24 -6.42 3.78
CA GLY A 28 -9.27 -7.37 3.33
C GLY A 28 -9.24 -7.63 1.81
N PHE A 29 -8.06 -7.58 1.18
CA PHE A 29 -7.86 -7.78 -0.26
C PHE A 29 -6.81 -8.86 -0.52
N THR A 30 -6.72 -9.31 -1.78
CA THR A 30 -5.62 -10.16 -2.23
C THR A 30 -4.31 -9.37 -2.28
N SER A 31 -3.17 -10.06 -2.23
CA SER A 31 -1.84 -9.44 -2.38
C SER A 31 -1.71 -8.66 -3.69
N LEU A 32 -2.31 -9.17 -4.78
CA LEU A 32 -2.34 -8.48 -6.06
C LEU A 32 -3.20 -7.21 -6.02
N GLY A 33 -4.32 -7.24 -5.28
CA GLY A 33 -5.16 -6.06 -5.07
C GLY A 33 -4.44 -4.96 -4.30
N ALA A 34 -3.73 -5.32 -3.22
CA ALA A 34 -2.87 -4.41 -2.49
C ALA A 34 -1.76 -3.82 -3.37
N LYS A 35 -1.04 -4.67 -4.11
CA LYS A 35 0.01 -4.23 -5.05
C LYS A 35 -0.52 -3.22 -6.07
N LYS A 36 -1.64 -3.49 -6.74
CA LYS A 36 -2.24 -2.57 -7.73
C LYS A 36 -2.56 -1.20 -7.14
N ARG A 37 -3.00 -1.15 -5.88
CA ARG A 37 -3.27 0.11 -5.18
C ARG A 37 -1.98 0.85 -4.84
N VAL A 38 -0.98 0.17 -4.29
CA VAL A 38 0.34 0.76 -4.01
C VAL A 38 0.97 1.30 -5.30
N ASP A 39 0.98 0.52 -6.38
CA ASP A 39 1.49 0.93 -7.69
C ASP A 39 0.77 2.19 -8.20
N LYS A 40 -0.55 2.28 -8.02
CA LYS A 40 -1.34 3.47 -8.38
C LYS A 40 -0.96 4.69 -7.55
N LEU A 41 -0.68 4.52 -6.26
CA LEU A 41 -0.27 5.60 -5.36
C LEU A 41 1.15 6.09 -5.68
N VAL A 42 2.07 5.16 -6.00
CA VAL A 42 3.43 5.48 -6.47
C VAL A 42 3.38 6.21 -7.81
N LYS A 43 2.60 5.71 -8.78
CA LYS A 43 2.42 6.37 -10.08
C LYS A 43 1.85 7.78 -9.96
N LYS A 44 1.08 8.06 -8.91
CA LYS A 44 0.52 9.39 -8.61
C LYS A 44 1.47 10.28 -7.79
N GLY A 45 2.64 9.78 -7.39
CA GLY A 45 3.59 10.49 -6.53
C GLY A 45 3.11 10.68 -5.08
N ILE A 46 2.10 9.92 -4.64
CA ILE A 46 1.57 9.99 -3.27
C ILE A 46 2.45 9.18 -2.31
N ILE A 47 2.95 8.04 -2.78
CA ILE A 47 3.96 7.23 -2.08
C ILE A 47 5.25 7.31 -2.89
N ALA A 48 6.37 7.44 -2.19
CA ALA A 48 7.70 7.29 -2.76
C ALA A 48 8.53 6.41 -1.82
N PHE A 49 9.38 5.57 -2.41
CA PHE A 49 10.40 4.84 -1.68
C PHE A 49 11.73 5.55 -1.92
N LEU A 50 12.41 5.91 -0.85
CA LEU A 50 13.75 6.46 -0.95
C LEU A 50 14.71 5.29 -1.29
N PRO A 51 15.70 5.53 -2.18
CA PRO A 51 16.72 4.55 -2.50
C PRO A 51 17.58 4.17 -1.29
#